data_AF-A0A919X4P3-F1
#
_entry.id   AF-A0A919X4P3-F1
#
_cell.length_a   1.000
_cell.length_b   1.000
_cell.length_c   1.000
_cell.angle_alpha   90.00
_cell.angle_beta   90.00
_cell.angle_gamma   90.00
#
_symmetry.space_group_name_H-M   'P 1'
#
loop_
_entity.id
_entity.type
_entity.pdbx_description
1 polymer ?
#
loop_
_entity_poly.entity_id
_entity_poly.type
_entity_poly.pdbx_seq_one_letter_code
_entity_poly.pdbx_strand_id
1 'polypeptide(L)'
;MEWFKKKKISDERIINIQNKIFKEIYYLILVICSVSILLKIYYFNFDINHILTELVILILGGLYYTFRTVQLGIFSDEVEIHDRTSKWTMTKKNIMFILALVIILAIITGLNSAINYGEGTSQSIYYFILVFFVTILINVPVFMLVFVVGHEIARSRSKKVIEKQLEELDGDDNEKY
;
A
#
# COMPACT_ATOMS: atom_id res chain seq x y z
N MET A 1 7.91 -23.94 -31.79
CA MET A 1 7.70 -25.19 -31.02
C MET A 1 6.36 -25.12 -30.32
N GLU A 2 5.31 -25.65 -30.96
CA GLU A 2 3.92 -25.67 -30.46
C GLU A 2 3.61 -26.95 -29.63
N TRP A 3 4.62 -27.77 -29.34
CA TRP A 3 4.45 -29.12 -28.78
C TRP A 3 4.20 -29.23 -27.27
N PHE A 4 4.17 -28.11 -26.53
CA PHE A 4 3.87 -28.12 -25.09
C PHE A 4 2.49 -27.56 -24.71
N LYS A 5 1.64 -27.20 -25.68
CA LYS A 5 0.28 -26.74 -25.40
C LYS A 5 -0.68 -27.93 -25.23
N LYS A 6 -0.44 -28.79 -24.22
CA LYS A 6 -1.56 -29.59 -23.69
C LYS A 6 -2.47 -28.63 -22.94
N LYS A 7 -3.63 -28.30 -23.55
CA LYS A 7 -4.73 -27.61 -22.87
C LYS A 7 -5.20 -28.53 -21.74
N LYS A 8 -4.59 -28.40 -20.57
CA LYS A 8 -5.01 -29.13 -19.36
C LYS A 8 -6.35 -28.54 -18.99
N ILE A 9 -7.44 -29.26 -19.27
CA ILE A 9 -8.76 -28.96 -18.70
C ILE A 9 -8.53 -28.93 -17.19
N SER A 10 -8.54 -27.73 -16.64
CA SER A 10 -8.22 -27.46 -15.25
C SER A 10 -9.52 -27.07 -14.62
N ASP A 11 -10.00 -27.90 -13.69
CA ASP A 11 -11.24 -27.66 -12.96
C ASP A 11 -11.16 -26.30 -12.24
N GLU A 12 -12.12 -25.43 -12.52
CA GLU A 12 -12.23 -24.10 -11.91
C GLU A 12 -12.25 -24.17 -10.39
N ARG A 13 -12.83 -25.25 -9.82
CA ARG A 13 -12.82 -25.50 -8.38
C ARG A 13 -11.40 -25.67 -7.85
N ILE A 14 -10.56 -26.43 -8.57
CA ILE A 14 -9.17 -26.67 -8.18
C ILE A 14 -8.36 -25.38 -8.27
N ILE A 15 -8.53 -24.61 -9.35
CA ILE A 15 -7.85 -23.32 -9.54
C ILE A 15 -8.25 -22.34 -8.42
N ASN A 16 -9.54 -22.26 -8.09
CA ASN A 16 -10.02 -21.35 -7.04
C ASN A 16 -9.45 -21.71 -5.66
N ILE A 17 -9.38 -23.01 -5.33
CA ILE A 17 -8.76 -23.48 -4.09
C ILE A 17 -7.25 -23.14 -4.07
N GLN A 18 -6.54 -23.35 -5.18
CA GLN A 18 -5.13 -23.00 -5.28
C GLN A 18 -4.90 -21.49 -5.09
N ASN A 19 -5.70 -20.65 -5.74
CA ASN A 19 -5.62 -19.18 -5.58
C ASN A 19 -5.87 -18.75 -4.13
N LYS A 20 -6.80 -19.40 -3.44
CA LYS A 20 -7.04 -19.16 -2.01
C LYS A 20 -5.82 -19.52 -1.17
N ILE A 21 -5.19 -20.68 -1.41
CA ILE A 21 -3.97 -21.10 -0.71
C ILE A 21 -2.84 -20.10 -0.98
N PHE A 22 -2.65 -19.64 -2.22
CA PHE A 22 -1.63 -18.63 -2.54
C PHE A 22 -1.87 -17.30 -1.79
N LYS A 23 -3.14 -16.88 -1.66
CA LYS A 23 -3.51 -15.72 -0.86
C LYS A 23 -3.17 -15.91 0.62
N GLU A 24 -3.44 -17.09 1.18
CA GLU A 24 -3.09 -17.42 2.58
C GLU A 24 -1.57 -17.44 2.79
N ILE A 25 -0.81 -18.02 1.87
CA ILE A 25 0.67 -18.01 1.90
C ILE A 25 1.20 -16.58 1.85
N TYR A 26 0.63 -15.73 0.99
CA TYR A 26 1.02 -14.32 0.91
C TYR A 26 0.83 -13.60 2.25
N TYR A 27 -0.33 -13.75 2.90
CA TYR A 27 -0.55 -13.17 4.22
C TYR A 27 0.40 -13.74 5.28
N LEU A 28 0.68 -15.04 5.24
CA LEU A 28 1.62 -15.68 6.15
C LEU A 28 3.04 -15.11 6.00
N ILE A 29 3.50 -14.89 4.76
CA ILE A 29 4.79 -14.22 4.48
C ILE A 29 4.80 -12.80 5.05
N LEU A 30 3.73 -12.02 4.85
CA LEU A 30 3.64 -10.66 5.39
C LEU A 30 3.73 -10.65 6.92
N VAL A 31 3.04 -11.57 7.59
CA VAL A 31 3.08 -11.69 9.06
C VAL A 31 4.46 -12.10 9.54
N ILE A 32 5.09 -13.11 8.93
CA ILE A 32 6.44 -13.55 9.31
C ILE A 32 7.46 -12.44 9.12
N CYS A 33 7.42 -11.72 7.99
CA CYS A 33 8.32 -10.59 7.75
C CYS A 33 8.11 -9.48 8.79
N SER A 34 6.85 -9.17 9.12
CA SER A 34 6.52 -8.14 10.12
C SER A 34 7.02 -8.52 11.51
N VAL A 35 6.82 -9.78 11.94
CA VAL A 35 7.33 -10.28 13.22
C VAL A 35 8.86 -10.31 13.23
N SER A 36 9.49 -10.72 12.12
CA SER A 36 10.95 -10.72 11.97
C SER A 36 11.54 -9.32 12.17
N ILE A 37 10.94 -8.29 11.55
CA ILE A 37 11.36 -6.89 11.74
C ILE A 37 11.29 -6.50 13.21
N LEU A 38 10.19 -6.78 13.91
CA LEU A 38 10.03 -6.42 15.31
C LEU A 38 11.08 -7.08 16.21
N LEU A 39 11.36 -8.37 15.98
CA LEU A 39 12.39 -9.09 16.73
C LEU A 39 13.77 -8.52 16.44
N LYS A 40 14.11 -8.26 15.18
CA LYS A 40 15.42 -7.71 14.81
C LYS A 40 15.63 -6.30 15.34
N ILE A 41 14.61 -5.46 15.32
CA ILE A 41 14.66 -4.13 15.95
C ILE A 41 15.00 -4.25 17.43
N TYR A 42 14.38 -5.20 18.14
CA TYR A 42 14.60 -5.44 19.57
C TYR A 42 16.02 -5.94 19.87
N TYR A 43 16.57 -6.86 19.07
CA TYR A 43 17.90 -7.44 19.32
C TYR A 43 19.07 -6.60 18.78
N PHE A 44 18.88 -5.90 17.65
CA PHE A 44 19.94 -5.21 16.92
C PHE A 44 19.86 -3.68 17.00
N ASN A 45 19.17 -3.13 18.01
CA ASN A 45 19.09 -1.68 18.27
C ASN A 45 18.77 -0.84 17.02
N PHE A 46 17.76 -1.24 16.24
CA PHE A 46 17.33 -0.54 15.02
C PHE A 46 18.36 -0.46 13.87
N ASP A 47 19.37 -1.34 13.80
CA ASP A 47 20.25 -1.38 12.62
C ASP A 47 19.47 -1.84 11.35
N ILE A 48 19.37 -0.91 10.40
CA ILE A 48 18.64 -1.07 9.13
C ILE A 48 19.21 -2.23 8.31
N ASN A 49 20.51 -2.49 8.38
CA ASN A 49 21.16 -3.54 7.59
C ASN A 49 20.56 -4.93 7.90
N HIS A 50 20.11 -5.13 9.14
CA HIS A 50 19.51 -6.39 9.54
C HIS A 50 18.06 -6.57 9.09
N ILE A 51 17.31 -5.48 8.87
CA ILE A 51 15.89 -5.51 8.48
C ILE A 51 15.62 -5.18 7.00
N LEU A 52 16.67 -4.84 6.25
CA LEU A 52 16.56 -4.39 4.87
C LEU A 52 15.81 -5.40 3.98
N THR A 53 16.13 -6.69 4.11
CA THR A 53 15.52 -7.74 3.28
C THR A 53 14.01 -7.83 3.50
N GLU A 54 13.56 -7.83 4.75
CA GLU A 54 12.13 -7.85 5.08
C GLU A 54 11.41 -6.58 4.59
N LEU A 55 12.04 -5.42 4.74
CA LEU A 55 11.50 -4.16 4.20
C LEU A 55 11.35 -4.23 2.67
N VAL A 56 12.36 -4.75 1.97
CA VAL A 56 12.31 -4.93 0.51
C VAL A 56 11.16 -5.85 0.12
N ILE A 57 10.97 -6.99 0.80
CA ILE A 57 9.88 -7.93 0.51
C ILE A 57 8.52 -7.27 0.72
N LEU A 58 8.33 -6.58 1.85
CA LEU A 58 7.06 -5.91 2.17
C LEU A 58 6.74 -4.78 1.20
N ILE A 59 7.73 -3.91 0.92
CA ILE A 59 7.55 -2.74 0.05
C ILE A 59 7.36 -3.17 -1.41
N LEU A 60 8.27 -3.98 -1.96
CA LEU A 60 8.17 -4.41 -3.36
C LEU A 60 6.97 -5.32 -3.58
N GLY A 61 6.64 -6.19 -2.63
CA GLY A 61 5.45 -7.04 -2.69
C GLY A 61 4.16 -6.21 -2.73
N GLY A 62 4.04 -5.21 -1.85
CA GLY A 62 2.91 -4.29 -1.85
C GLY A 62 2.80 -3.48 -3.14
N LEU A 63 3.92 -2.92 -3.62
CA LEU A 63 3.97 -2.18 -4.88
C LEU A 63 3.59 -3.05 -6.09
N TYR A 64 4.12 -4.27 -6.17
CA TYR A 64 3.79 -5.21 -7.23
C TYR A 64 2.29 -5.56 -7.21
N TYR A 65 1.72 -5.82 -6.04
CA TYR A 65 0.29 -6.06 -5.89
C TYR A 65 -0.52 -4.89 -6.43
N THR A 66 -0.27 -3.65 -5.96
CA THR A 66 -1.01 -2.46 -6.41
C THR A 66 -0.84 -2.20 -7.90
N PHE A 67 0.38 -2.36 -8.42
CA PHE A 67 0.64 -2.20 -9.84
C PHE A 67 -0.15 -3.22 -10.68
N ARG A 68 -0.14 -4.49 -10.25
CA ARG A 68 -0.83 -5.57 -10.95
C ARG A 68 -2.35 -5.40 -10.91
N THR A 69 -2.93 -4.95 -9.80
CA THR A 69 -4.38 -4.70 -9.71
C THR A 69 -4.82 -3.55 -10.59
N VAL A 70 -4.01 -2.50 -10.73
CA VAL A 70 -4.26 -1.39 -11.66
C VAL A 70 -4.18 -1.87 -13.12
N GLN A 71 -3.17 -2.67 -13.46
CA GLN A 71 -3.02 -3.23 -14.81
C GLN A 71 -4.17 -4.15 -15.23
N LEU A 72 -4.83 -4.80 -14.26
CA LEU A 72 -5.95 -5.70 -14.53
C LEU A 72 -7.30 -4.99 -14.48
N GLY A 73 -7.35 -3.67 -14.23
CA GLY A 73 -8.62 -2.94 -14.09
C GLY A 73 -9.31 -3.11 -12.72
N ILE A 74 -8.95 -4.16 -11.98
CA ILE A 74 -9.55 -4.56 -10.69
C ILE A 74 -9.49 -3.45 -9.63
N PHE A 75 -8.45 -2.61 -9.64
CA PHE A 75 -8.30 -1.55 -8.63
C PHE A 75 -9.47 -0.55 -8.64
N SER A 76 -9.98 -0.16 -9.80
CA SER A 76 -11.15 0.73 -9.88
C SER A 76 -12.41 0.07 -9.32
N ASP A 77 -12.61 -1.21 -9.62
CA ASP A 77 -13.77 -1.98 -9.18
C ASP A 77 -13.75 -2.19 -7.66
N GLU A 78 -12.58 -2.49 -7.09
CA GLU A 78 -12.39 -2.59 -5.64
C GLU A 78 -12.77 -1.29 -4.93
N VAL A 79 -12.34 -0.14 -5.48
CA VAL A 79 -12.69 1.19 -4.94
C VAL A 79 -14.19 1.44 -5.05
N GLU A 80 -14.82 1.13 -6.18
CA GLU A 80 -16.25 1.33 -6.37
C GLU A 80 -17.10 0.45 -5.45
N ILE A 81 -16.77 -0.85 -5.35
CA ILE A 81 -17.46 -1.79 -4.46
C ILE A 81 -17.33 -1.33 -3.00
N HIS A 82 -16.14 -0.90 -2.59
CA HIS A 82 -15.96 -0.37 -1.24
C HIS A 82 -16.75 0.90 -0.99
N ASP A 83 -16.70 1.89 -1.91
CA ASP A 83 -17.42 3.15 -1.77
C ASP A 83 -18.96 2.92 -1.74
N ARG A 84 -19.46 1.88 -2.41
CA ARG A 84 -20.89 1.49 -2.36
C ARG A 84 -21.28 0.78 -1.07
N THR A 85 -20.38 0.01 -0.47
CA THR A 85 -20.66 -0.80 0.71
C THR A 85 -20.29 -0.10 2.02
N SER A 86 -19.41 0.90 1.99
CA SER A 86 -18.87 1.57 3.16
C SER A 86 -19.40 3.00 3.30
N LYS A 87 -19.64 3.42 4.55
CA LYS A 87 -20.02 4.81 4.87
C LYS A 87 -18.90 5.83 4.56
N TRP A 88 -17.65 5.37 4.54
CA TRP A 88 -16.46 6.20 4.35
C TRP A 88 -15.79 5.79 3.06
N THR A 89 -15.62 6.74 2.13
CA THR A 89 -14.95 6.48 0.86
C THR A 89 -13.51 6.05 1.08
N MET A 90 -12.96 5.26 0.16
CA MET A 90 -11.55 4.83 0.18
C MET A 90 -10.60 6.02 0.36
N THR A 91 -10.85 7.12 -0.38
CA THR A 91 -10.05 8.35 -0.27
C THR A 91 -10.09 8.94 1.15
N LYS A 92 -11.26 8.97 1.81
CA LYS A 92 -11.38 9.47 3.20
C LYS A 92 -10.62 8.57 4.19
N LYS A 93 -10.68 7.25 4.01
CA LYS A 93 -9.92 6.31 4.84
C LYS A 93 -8.41 6.52 4.68
N ASN A 94 -7.94 6.71 3.45
CA ASN A 94 -6.53 7.00 3.17
C ASN A 94 -6.10 8.31 3.81
N ILE A 95 -6.91 9.37 3.74
CA ILE A 95 -6.62 10.65 4.41
C ILE A 95 -6.51 10.49 5.93
N MET A 96 -7.44 9.77 6.56
CA MET A 96 -7.35 9.48 8.00
C MET A 96 -6.08 8.71 8.35
N PHE A 97 -5.73 7.70 7.55
CA PHE A 97 -4.53 6.91 7.76
C PHE A 97 -3.26 7.76 7.65
N ILE A 98 -3.18 8.64 6.64
CA ILE A 98 -2.08 9.59 6.47
C ILE A 98 -1.97 10.52 7.68
N LEU A 99 -3.09 11.11 8.12
CA LEU A 99 -3.09 12.01 9.28
C LEU A 99 -2.59 11.29 10.54
N ALA A 100 -3.07 10.07 10.79
CA ALA A 100 -2.60 9.26 11.92
C ALA A 100 -1.10 8.98 11.83
N LEU A 101 -0.60 8.60 10.65
CA LEU A 101 0.81 8.31 10.42
C LEU A 101 1.69 9.55 10.62
N VAL A 102 1.28 10.70 10.11
CA VAL A 102 2.02 11.96 10.28
C VAL A 102 2.03 12.42 11.74
N ILE A 103 0.93 12.25 12.47
CA ILE A 103 0.88 12.57 13.90
C ILE A 103 1.85 11.67 14.68
N ILE A 104 1.83 10.36 14.43
CA ILE A 104 2.76 9.42 15.09
C ILE A 104 4.21 9.81 14.79
N LEU A 105 4.52 10.11 13.52
CA LEU A 105 5.85 10.57 13.12
C LEU A 105 6.24 11.86 13.84
N ALA A 106 5.35 12.85 13.91
CA ALA A 106 5.58 14.12 14.58
C ALA A 106 5.82 13.98 16.09
N ILE A 107 5.15 13.02 16.75
CA ILE A 107 5.41 12.70 18.16
C ILE A 107 6.81 12.12 18.30
N ILE A 108 7.18 11.14 17.48
CA ILE A 108 8.50 10.48 17.55
C ILE A 108 9.62 11.50 17.31
N THR A 109 9.52 12.32 16.26
CA THR A 109 10.53 13.34 15.93
C THR A 109 10.55 14.46 16.96
N GLY A 110 9.39 14.90 17.44
CA GLY A 110 9.28 15.89 18.52
C GLY A 110 9.92 15.41 19.81
N LEU A 111 9.66 14.17 20.24
CA LEU A 111 10.27 13.57 21.43
C LEU A 111 11.79 13.45 21.27
N ASN A 112 12.24 12.94 20.12
CA ASN A 112 13.66 12.85 19.81
C ASN A 112 14.33 14.23 19.91
N SER A 113 13.68 15.28 19.39
CA SER A 113 14.19 16.65 19.50
C SER A 113 14.25 17.16 20.94
N ALA A 114 13.22 16.88 21.75
CA ALA A 114 13.14 17.35 23.12
C ALA A 114 14.18 16.70 24.04
N ILE A 115 14.44 15.40 23.82
CA ILE A 115 15.37 14.59 24.61
C ILE A 115 16.83 14.91 24.25
N ASN A 116 17.15 15.03 22.96
CA ASN A 116 18.54 15.14 22.52
C ASN A 116 19.06 16.58 22.43
N TYR A 117 18.19 17.58 22.33
CA TYR A 117 18.61 18.97 22.15
C TYR A 117 18.13 19.93 23.24
N GLY A 118 17.12 19.56 24.04
CA GLY A 118 16.58 20.47 25.06
C GLY A 118 17.43 20.49 26.34
N GLU A 119 17.96 21.66 26.69
CA GLU A 119 18.63 21.88 27.98
C GLU A 119 17.61 22.40 29.01
N GLY A 120 17.10 21.48 29.84
CA GLY A 120 16.11 21.78 30.87
C GLY A 120 14.66 21.82 30.37
N THR A 121 13.72 21.81 31.33
CA THR A 121 12.30 21.54 31.06
C THR A 121 11.66 22.51 30.06
N SER A 122 11.95 23.82 30.19
CA SER A 122 11.32 24.84 29.34
C SER A 122 11.77 24.72 27.87
N GLN A 123 13.07 24.49 27.64
CA GLN A 123 13.64 24.37 26.30
C GLN A 123 13.23 23.05 25.63
N SER A 124 13.18 21.94 26.37
CA SER A 124 12.68 20.65 25.85
C SER A 124 11.22 20.75 25.40
N ILE A 125 10.35 21.41 26.17
CA ILE A 125 8.95 21.62 25.79
C ILE A 125 8.86 22.48 24.52
N TYR A 126 9.66 23.56 24.43
CA TYR A 126 9.70 24.42 23.26
C TYR A 126 10.13 23.64 22.00
N TYR A 127 11.20 22.85 22.08
CA TYR A 127 11.66 22.04 20.94
C TYR A 127 10.69 20.94 20.55
N PHE A 128 10.06 20.28 21.52
CA PHE A 128 8.98 19.33 21.23
C PHE A 128 7.89 19.97 20.38
N ILE A 129 7.32 21.10 20.85
CA ILE A 129 6.20 21.78 20.20
C ILE A 129 6.61 22.26 18.81
N LEU A 130 7.78 22.90 18.69
CA LEU A 130 8.29 23.41 17.42
C LEU A 130 8.43 22.28 16.40
N VAL A 131 9.17 21.21 16.73
CA VAL A 131 9.43 20.12 15.80
C VAL A 131 8.15 19.34 15.49
N PHE A 132 7.25 19.17 16.46
CA PHE A 132 5.95 18.53 16.25
C PHE A 132 5.13 19.26 15.17
N PHE A 133 4.93 20.57 15.31
CA PHE A 133 4.15 21.34 14.35
C PHE A 133 4.85 21.48 12.99
N VAL A 134 6.17 21.68 12.97
CA VAL A 134 6.94 21.75 11.72
C VAL A 134 6.88 20.41 10.97
N THR A 135 6.99 19.28 11.68
CA THR A 135 6.88 17.95 11.08
C THR A 135 5.51 17.75 10.44
N ILE A 136 4.43 18.13 11.12
CA ILE A 136 3.08 18.05 10.55
C ILE A 136 2.96 18.95 9.32
N LEU A 137 3.36 20.22 9.43
CA LEU A 137 3.23 21.21 8.37
C LEU A 137 3.93 20.79 7.07
N ILE A 138 5.11 20.19 7.18
CA ILE A 138 5.88 19.72 6.03
C ILE A 138 5.36 18.37 5.51
N ASN A 139 5.07 17.42 6.39
CA ASN A 139 4.76 16.05 5.97
C ASN A 139 3.31 15.88 5.50
N VAL A 140 2.33 16.56 6.10
CA VAL A 140 0.93 16.44 5.65
C VAL A 140 0.78 16.70 4.14
N PRO A 141 1.26 17.82 3.56
CA PRO A 141 1.10 18.07 2.13
C PRO A 141 1.88 17.07 1.27
N VAL A 142 3.08 16.66 1.69
CA VAL A 142 3.90 15.68 0.94
C VAL A 142 3.22 14.32 0.90
N PHE A 143 2.77 13.80 2.05
CA PHE A 143 2.08 12.52 2.12
C PHE A 143 0.72 12.57 1.43
N MET A 144 -0.04 13.67 1.57
CA MET A 144 -1.29 13.86 0.82
C MET A 144 -1.06 13.82 -0.68
N LEU A 145 -0.02 14.51 -1.18
CA LEU A 145 0.35 14.47 -2.59
C LEU A 145 0.63 13.04 -3.04
N VAL A 146 1.53 12.34 -2.36
CA VAL A 146 1.92 10.97 -2.76
C VAL A 146 0.73 10.00 -2.74
N PHE A 147 -0.04 9.98 -1.65
CA PHE A 147 -1.07 8.97 -1.46
C PHE A 147 -2.40 9.30 -2.14
N VAL A 148 -2.86 10.55 -2.10
CA VAL A 148 -4.13 10.93 -2.76
C VAL A 148 -3.94 10.99 -4.27
N VAL A 149 -2.88 11.64 -4.75
CA VAL A 149 -2.62 11.70 -6.20
C VAL A 149 -2.25 10.31 -6.72
N GLY A 150 -1.45 9.54 -5.97
CA GLY A 150 -1.14 8.15 -6.31
C GLY A 150 -2.41 7.29 -6.44
N HIS A 151 -3.36 7.43 -5.51
CA HIS A 151 -4.65 6.76 -5.56
C HIS A 151 -5.49 7.16 -6.79
N GLU A 152 -5.59 8.46 -7.10
CA GLU A 152 -6.34 8.92 -8.27
C GLU A 152 -5.68 8.51 -9.60
N ILE A 153 -4.34 8.49 -9.67
CA ILE A 153 -3.60 7.96 -10.82
C ILE A 153 -3.88 6.47 -10.99
N ALA A 154 -3.80 5.68 -9.91
CA ALA A 154 -4.10 4.26 -9.93
C ALA A 154 -5.53 4.00 -10.41
N ARG A 155 -6.51 4.75 -9.85
CA ARG A 155 -7.92 4.64 -10.21
C ARG A 155 -8.16 4.99 -11.69
N SER A 156 -7.65 6.11 -12.15
CA SER A 156 -7.83 6.57 -13.54
C SER A 156 -7.18 5.63 -14.55
N ARG A 157 -5.96 5.12 -14.27
CA ARG A 157 -5.31 4.12 -15.13
C ARG A 157 -6.10 2.81 -15.17
N SER A 158 -6.58 2.36 -14.01
CA SER A 158 -7.39 1.15 -13.91
C SER A 158 -8.68 1.25 -14.72
N LYS A 159 -9.38 2.41 -14.67
CA LYS A 159 -10.58 2.65 -15.48
C LYS A 159 -10.30 2.62 -16.99
N LYS A 160 -9.18 3.22 -17.43
CA LYS A 160 -8.79 3.20 -18.85
C LYS A 160 -8.50 1.79 -19.35
N VAL A 161 -8.04 0.89 -18.49
CA VAL A 161 -7.87 -0.53 -18.86
C VAL A 161 -9.23 -1.17 -19.10
N ILE A 162 -10.20 -0.95 -18.21
CA ILE A 162 -11.56 -1.49 -18.35
C ILE A 162 -12.22 -0.96 -19.63
N GLU A 163 -12.16 0.35 -19.87
CA GLU A 163 -12.73 0.99 -21.05
C GLU A 163 -12.19 0.38 -22.35
N LYS A 164 -10.87 0.19 -22.45
CA LYS A 164 -10.24 -0.48 -23.60
C LYS A 164 -10.68 -1.94 -23.76
N GLN A 165 -10.82 -2.67 -22.65
CA GLN A 165 -11.30 -4.05 -22.69
C GLN A 165 -12.74 -4.13 -23.20
N LEU A 166 -13.59 -3.15 -22.86
CA LEU A 166 -14.96 -3.08 -23.37
C LEU A 166 -15.00 -2.71 -24.86
N GLU A 167 -14.19 -1.73 -25.29
CA GLU A 167 -14.09 -1.38 -26.72
C GLU A 167 -13.60 -2.54 -27.60
N GLU A 168 -12.64 -3.33 -27.11
CA GLU A 168 -12.15 -4.52 -27.83
C GLU A 168 -13.23 -5.61 -27.96
N LEU A 169 -14.07 -5.78 -26.93
CA LEU A 169 -15.18 -6.73 -26.96
C LEU A 169 -16.28 -6.28 -27.94
N ASP A 170 -16.68 -5.01 -27.88
CA ASP A 170 -17.70 -4.45 -28.77
C ASP A 170 -17.22 -4.39 -30.24
N GLY A 171 -15.90 -4.22 -30.47
CA GLY A 171 -15.30 -4.25 -31.81
C GLY A 171 -15.31 -5.64 -32.46
N ASP A 172 -14.99 -6.70 -31.71
CA ASP A 172 -15.01 -8.10 -32.20
C ASP A 172 -16.44 -8.62 -32.45
N ASP A 173 -17.45 -8.04 -31.80
CA ASP A 173 -18.85 -8.35 -32.06
C ASP A 173 -19.39 -7.66 -33.33
N ASN A 174 -18.82 -6.53 -33.72
CA ASN A 174 -19.20 -5.80 -34.94
C ASN A 174 -18.49 -6.29 -36.21
N GLU A 175 -17.33 -6.96 -36.10
CA GLU A 175 -16.64 -7.59 -37.26
C GLU A 175 -17.22 -8.96 -37.65
N LYS A 176 -18.14 -9.53 -36.86
CA LYS A 176 -18.77 -10.83 -37.12
C LYS A 176 -20.07 -10.78 -37.94
N TYR A 177 -20.48 -9.61 -38.45
CA TYR A 177 -21.70 -9.43 -39.27
C TYR A 177 -21.42 -8.87 -40.66
#